data_AF-A0A0G4ISD5-F1
#
_entry.id   AF-A0A0G4ISD5-F1
#
_cell.length_a   1.000
_cell.length_b   1.000
_cell.length_c   1.000
_cell.angle_alpha   90.00
_cell.angle_beta   90.00
_cell.angle_gamma   90.00
#
_symmetry.space_group_name_H-M   'P 1'
#
loop_
_entity.id
_entity.type
_entity.pdbx_description
1 polymer ?
#
loop_
_entity_poly.entity_id
_entity_poly.type
_entity_poly.pdbx_seq_one_letter_code
_entity_poly.pdbx_strand_id
1 'polypeptide(L)'
;MITRLWTAAFVITAVLAMVSRSADRDGSTEESRPALVNQCPQQWGRNIKKVLWTDDVIKNRIAEMAHEISEDYGRVLEGDERIVVIGLMNGAVMFTADLARSLTVANEIDFIRVSSYHGTNSTGNVRLVKAAEVTLRDRHVLLLEDLIDTGTTLQWVRSHLSDCGAKSIKIACLLDKTVKRKTHVPIDYVGWECPDEFVVGYGMDFNEAYRTLKFIGVLHESAYLM
;
A
#
# COMPACT_ATOMS: atom_id res chain seq x y z
N MET A 1 40.62 -20.74 -56.98
CA MET A 1 41.32 -19.51 -56.56
C MET A 1 40.30 -18.37 -56.57
N ILE A 2 39.41 -18.20 -55.60
CA ILE A 2 39.49 -17.72 -54.21
C ILE A 2 40.35 -16.47 -53.95
N THR A 3 39.69 -15.47 -53.34
CA THR A 3 40.16 -14.34 -52.52
C THR A 3 40.54 -13.07 -53.30
N ARG A 4 40.16 -11.82 -52.97
CA ARG A 4 39.73 -11.19 -51.70
C ARG A 4 38.80 -9.97 -51.95
N LEU A 5 37.59 -10.01 -51.40
CA LEU A 5 36.88 -8.84 -50.86
C LEU A 5 36.70 -9.13 -49.35
N TRP A 6 36.31 -8.15 -48.54
CA TRP A 6 36.12 -8.22 -47.07
C TRP A 6 37.33 -7.86 -46.18
N THR A 7 37.56 -6.56 -45.96
CA THR A 7 38.30 -6.07 -44.78
C THR A 7 37.74 -4.80 -44.13
N ALA A 8 36.49 -4.41 -44.38
CA ALA A 8 35.91 -3.19 -43.78
C ALA A 8 34.73 -3.41 -42.81
N ALA A 9 34.25 -4.64 -42.61
CA ALA A 9 33.06 -4.90 -41.80
C ALA A 9 33.31 -5.29 -40.33
N PHE A 10 34.57 -5.46 -39.90
CA PHE A 10 34.88 -6.01 -38.57
C PHE A 10 35.25 -4.99 -37.48
N VAL A 11 35.52 -3.73 -37.82
CA VAL A 11 35.95 -2.73 -36.84
C VAL A 11 34.77 -1.93 -36.25
N ILE A 12 33.66 -1.81 -36.97
CA ILE A 12 32.48 -1.04 -36.50
C ILE A 12 31.64 -1.84 -35.49
N THR A 13 31.63 -3.17 -35.57
CA THR A 13 30.90 -4.04 -34.64
C THR A 13 31.52 -4.07 -33.23
N ALA A 14 32.83 -3.83 -33.12
CA ALA A 14 33.53 -3.85 -31.83
C ALA A 14 33.26 -2.59 -30.98
N VAL A 15 33.02 -1.45 -31.61
CA VAL A 15 32.76 -0.18 -30.88
C VAL A 15 31.31 -0.13 -30.36
N LEU A 16 30.33 -0.69 -31.07
CA LEU A 16 28.95 -0.80 -30.57
C LEU A 16 28.82 -1.81 -29.40
N ALA A 17 29.61 -2.89 -29.40
CA ALA A 17 29.64 -3.84 -28.29
C ALA A 17 30.37 -3.29 -27.03
N MET A 18 31.18 -2.25 -27.19
CA MET A 18 31.90 -1.60 -26.10
C MET A 18 31.10 -0.44 -25.49
N VAL A 19 30.24 0.22 -26.27
CA VAL A 19 29.28 1.24 -25.79
C VAL A 19 28.03 0.62 -25.15
N SER A 20 27.69 -0.65 -25.45
CA SER A 20 26.59 -1.36 -24.77
C SER A 20 27.00 -2.06 -23.46
N ARG A 21 28.23 -1.83 -22.95
CA ARG A 21 28.80 -2.57 -21.81
C ARG A 21 29.14 -1.71 -20.59
N SER A 22 28.68 -0.46 -20.53
CA SER A 22 29.01 0.44 -19.41
C SER A 22 27.80 1.03 -18.66
N ALA A 23 26.61 0.41 -18.74
CA ALA A 23 25.44 0.84 -17.96
C ALA A 23 25.11 -0.06 -16.75
N ASP A 24 25.85 -1.15 -16.52
CA ASP A 24 25.64 -2.02 -15.37
C ASP A 24 26.73 -1.79 -14.32
N ARG A 25 26.47 -0.85 -13.39
CA ARG A 25 27.10 -0.83 -12.07
C ARG A 25 26.07 -0.38 -11.04
N ASP A 26 25.13 -1.27 -10.75
CA ASP A 26 24.70 -1.46 -9.37
C ASP A 26 24.76 -2.96 -9.06
N GLY A 27 25.35 -3.32 -7.93
CA GLY A 27 25.80 -4.66 -7.57
C GLY A 27 24.69 -5.62 -7.15
N SER A 28 23.45 -5.45 -7.62
CA SER A 28 22.38 -6.41 -7.43
C SER A 28 22.30 -7.35 -8.64
N THR A 29 22.86 -8.55 -8.54
CA THR A 29 22.71 -9.57 -9.56
C THR A 29 21.22 -9.90 -9.77
N GLU A 30 20.81 -10.02 -11.03
CA GLU A 30 19.45 -10.34 -11.49
C GLU A 30 18.91 -11.64 -10.85
N GLU A 31 19.80 -12.51 -10.36
CA GLU A 31 19.53 -13.75 -9.61
C GLU A 31 18.91 -13.57 -8.21
N SER A 32 18.95 -12.36 -7.64
CA SER A 32 18.38 -12.09 -6.31
C SER A 32 16.94 -11.55 -6.34
N ARG A 33 16.39 -11.33 -7.54
CA ARG A 33 15.02 -10.82 -7.70
C ARG A 33 14.02 -11.90 -7.30
N PRO A 34 13.12 -11.65 -6.32
CA PRO A 34 12.10 -12.61 -5.95
C PRO A 34 11.28 -13.03 -7.18
N ALA A 35 11.02 -14.32 -7.34
CA ALA A 35 10.26 -14.87 -8.48
C ALA A 35 8.90 -14.17 -8.69
N LEU A 36 8.35 -13.56 -7.63
CA LEU A 36 7.14 -12.72 -7.65
C LEU A 36 7.25 -11.49 -8.55
N VAL A 37 8.45 -10.89 -8.68
CA VAL A 37 8.68 -9.73 -9.55
C VAL A 37 8.51 -10.12 -11.03
N ASN A 38 8.82 -11.37 -11.39
CA ASN A 38 8.66 -11.88 -12.75
C ASN A 38 7.19 -12.13 -13.14
N GLN A 39 6.26 -12.09 -12.18
CA GLN A 39 4.83 -12.32 -12.38
C GLN A 39 4.03 -11.01 -12.53
N CYS A 40 4.69 -9.85 -12.45
CA CYS A 40 4.03 -8.55 -12.60
C CYS A 40 4.33 -7.90 -13.97
N PRO A 41 3.60 -6.85 -14.38
CA PRO A 41 3.90 -6.12 -15.60
C PRO A 41 5.38 -5.70 -15.63
N GLN A 42 6.10 -6.04 -16.70
CA GLN A 42 7.55 -5.92 -16.78
C GLN A 42 8.05 -4.49 -16.51
N GLN A 43 7.27 -3.49 -16.96
CA GLN A 43 7.54 -2.07 -16.73
C GLN A 43 7.54 -1.67 -15.25
N TRP A 44 6.82 -2.41 -14.41
CA TRP A 44 6.75 -2.20 -12.97
C TRP A 44 7.82 -3.01 -12.24
N GLY A 45 7.96 -4.30 -12.58
CA GLY A 45 8.90 -5.19 -11.93
C GLY A 45 10.35 -4.72 -11.97
N ARG A 46 10.77 -4.09 -13.07
CA ARG A 46 12.12 -3.53 -13.22
C ARG A 46 12.46 -2.43 -12.20
N ASN A 47 11.44 -1.75 -11.65
CA ASN A 47 11.59 -0.67 -10.68
C ASN A 47 11.44 -1.15 -9.23
N ILE A 48 11.21 -2.45 -8.98
CA ILE A 48 11.16 -2.99 -7.62
C ILE A 48 12.58 -3.32 -7.17
N LYS A 49 13.03 -2.65 -6.09
CA LYS A 49 14.33 -2.82 -5.46
C LYS A 49 14.39 -4.10 -4.63
N LYS A 50 13.38 -4.33 -3.78
CA LYS A 50 13.23 -5.53 -2.95
C LYS A 50 11.76 -5.75 -2.59
N VAL A 51 11.39 -7.00 -2.30
CA VAL A 51 10.08 -7.34 -1.73
C VAL A 51 10.20 -7.38 -0.21
N LEU A 52 9.30 -6.70 0.49
CA LEU A 52 9.24 -6.70 1.96
C LEU A 52 8.27 -7.76 2.46
N TRP A 53 7.07 -7.82 1.88
CA TRP A 53 6.02 -8.76 2.26
C TRP A 53 5.42 -9.42 1.02
N THR A 54 5.44 -10.75 0.98
CA THR A 54 4.85 -11.55 -0.10
C THR A 54 3.34 -11.71 0.09
N ASP A 55 2.63 -12.17 -0.94
CA ASP A 55 1.19 -12.43 -0.91
C ASP A 55 0.79 -13.35 0.26
N ASP A 56 1.51 -14.45 0.47
CA ASP A 56 1.22 -15.39 1.56
C ASP A 56 1.45 -14.78 2.95
N VAL A 57 2.50 -13.95 3.09
CA VAL A 57 2.77 -13.22 4.34
C VAL A 57 1.66 -12.20 4.62
N ILE A 58 1.18 -11.52 3.57
CA ILE A 58 0.05 -10.58 3.65
C ILE A 58 -1.23 -11.29 4.11
N LYS A 59 -1.59 -12.38 3.44
CA LYS A 59 -2.78 -13.16 3.77
C LYS A 59 -2.77 -13.69 5.21
N ASN A 60 -1.63 -14.24 5.64
CA ASN A 60 -1.49 -14.76 7.01
C ASN A 60 -1.67 -13.65 8.05
N ARG A 61 -1.04 -12.49 7.83
CA ARG A 61 -1.17 -11.37 8.76
C ARG A 61 -2.59 -10.82 8.83
N ILE A 62 -3.27 -10.72 7.69
CA ILE A 62 -4.67 -10.30 7.64
C ILE A 62 -5.56 -11.27 8.40
N ALA A 63 -5.32 -12.58 8.29
CA ALA A 63 -6.07 -13.58 9.05
C ALA A 63 -5.86 -13.43 10.57
N GLU A 64 -4.63 -13.19 11.01
CA GLU A 64 -4.31 -12.92 12.43
C GLU A 64 -5.02 -11.66 12.93
N MET A 65 -4.93 -10.55 12.19
CA MET A 65 -5.59 -9.30 12.53
C MET A 65 -7.12 -9.46 12.57
N ALA A 66 -7.70 -10.14 11.58
CA ALA A 66 -9.13 -10.37 11.53
C ALA A 66 -9.63 -11.21 12.72
N HIS A 67 -8.84 -12.18 13.18
CA HIS A 67 -9.15 -12.95 14.37
C HIS A 67 -9.21 -12.05 15.62
N GLU A 68 -8.16 -11.25 15.86
CA GLU A 68 -8.09 -10.30 16.99
C GLU A 68 -9.25 -9.30 16.97
N ILE A 69 -9.51 -8.69 15.81
CA ILE A 69 -10.61 -7.74 15.61
C ILE A 69 -11.97 -8.40 15.88
N SER A 70 -12.16 -9.62 15.42
CA SER A 70 -13.42 -10.34 15.60
C SER A 70 -13.65 -10.73 17.06
N GLU A 71 -12.61 -11.12 17.80
CA GLU A 71 -12.73 -11.34 19.24
C GLU A 71 -13.13 -10.07 19.98
N ASP A 72 -12.47 -8.96 19.67
CA ASP A 72 -12.73 -7.67 20.31
C ASP A 72 -14.16 -7.18 20.06
N TYR A 73 -14.63 -7.25 18.81
CA TYR A 73 -16.00 -6.86 18.49
C TYR A 73 -17.03 -7.87 19.02
N GLY A 74 -16.72 -9.17 19.02
CA GLY A 74 -17.60 -10.20 19.57
C GLY A 74 -17.89 -10.03 21.08
N ARG A 75 -17.04 -9.30 21.81
CA ARG A 75 -17.26 -8.97 23.23
C ARG A 75 -18.19 -7.78 23.47
N VAL A 76 -18.40 -6.93 22.46
CA VAL A 76 -19.14 -5.66 22.62
C VAL A 76 -20.41 -5.57 21.76
N LEU A 77 -20.51 -6.40 20.72
CA LEU A 77 -21.71 -6.48 19.90
C LEU A 77 -22.81 -7.27 20.61
N GLU A 78 -24.04 -6.75 20.54
CA GLU A 78 -25.21 -7.38 21.13
C GLU A 78 -26.24 -7.77 20.06
N GLY A 79 -26.85 -8.95 20.20
CA GLY A 79 -27.90 -9.43 19.29
C GLY A 79 -27.47 -9.45 17.83
N ASP A 80 -28.24 -8.76 16.97
CA ASP A 80 -27.99 -8.67 15.53
C ASP A 80 -27.18 -7.41 15.14
N GLU A 81 -26.50 -6.76 16.10
CA GLU A 81 -25.59 -5.66 15.79
C GLU A 81 -24.49 -6.13 14.81
N ARG A 82 -24.11 -5.23 13.90
CA ARG A 82 -23.01 -5.44 12.95
C ARG A 82 -22.11 -4.22 12.89
N ILE A 83 -20.81 -4.43 12.69
CA ILE A 83 -19.86 -3.32 12.53
C ILE A 83 -19.96 -2.72 11.11
N VAL A 84 -19.54 -1.47 10.98
CA VAL A 84 -19.31 -0.83 9.68
C VAL A 84 -17.81 -0.79 9.42
N VAL A 85 -17.36 -1.49 8.38
CA VAL A 85 -15.97 -1.46 7.92
C VAL A 85 -15.84 -0.33 6.89
N ILE A 86 -15.06 0.69 7.21
CA ILE A 86 -14.80 1.83 6.32
C ILE A 86 -13.38 1.73 5.77
N GLY A 87 -13.23 1.54 4.47
CA GLY A 87 -11.93 1.66 3.80
C GLY A 87 -11.64 3.08 3.32
N LEU A 88 -10.43 3.60 3.58
CA LEU A 88 -10.00 4.88 2.98
C LEU A 88 -9.50 4.67 1.53
N MET A 89 -10.19 5.28 0.58
CA MET A 89 -9.84 5.17 -0.84
C MET A 89 -8.61 6.02 -1.21
N ASN A 90 -7.79 5.59 -2.17
CA ASN A 90 -7.87 4.33 -2.94
C ASN A 90 -6.99 3.21 -2.35
N GLY A 91 -6.04 3.55 -1.48
CA GLY A 91 -4.98 2.65 -1.02
C GLY A 91 -5.52 1.46 -0.24
N ALA A 92 -6.44 1.69 0.69
CA ALA A 92 -6.94 0.63 1.57
C ALA A 92 -7.88 -0.38 0.90
N VAL A 93 -8.20 -0.26 -0.40
CA VAL A 93 -9.23 -1.11 -1.05
C VAL A 93 -8.90 -2.59 -0.95
N MET A 94 -7.66 -2.99 -1.24
CA MET A 94 -7.23 -4.39 -1.22
C MET A 94 -7.24 -4.94 0.21
N PHE A 95 -6.62 -4.20 1.14
CA PHE A 95 -6.62 -4.54 2.56
C PHE A 95 -8.04 -4.65 3.13
N THR A 96 -8.93 -3.73 2.77
CA THR A 96 -10.33 -3.73 3.20
C THR A 96 -11.07 -4.96 2.70
N ALA A 97 -10.92 -5.29 1.42
CA ALA A 97 -11.58 -6.45 0.82
C ALA A 97 -11.14 -7.77 1.48
N ASP A 98 -9.84 -7.93 1.71
CA ASP A 98 -9.30 -9.16 2.28
C ASP A 98 -9.62 -9.26 3.78
N LEU A 99 -9.41 -8.19 4.56
CA LEU A 99 -9.69 -8.18 6.00
C LEU A 99 -11.17 -8.40 6.29
N ALA A 100 -12.07 -7.67 5.62
CA ALA A 100 -13.50 -7.75 5.89
C ALA A 100 -14.07 -9.15 5.63
N ARG A 101 -13.55 -9.86 4.62
CA ARG A 101 -13.93 -11.26 4.33
C ARG A 101 -13.40 -12.26 5.35
N SER A 102 -12.33 -11.91 6.07
CA SER A 102 -11.73 -12.74 7.12
C SER A 102 -12.35 -12.52 8.50
N LEU A 103 -13.16 -11.47 8.69
CA LEU A 103 -13.88 -11.23 9.94
C LEU A 103 -14.95 -12.29 10.19
N THR A 104 -15.11 -12.71 11.45
CA THR A 104 -16.15 -13.66 11.87
C THR A 104 -17.33 -12.99 12.58
N VAL A 105 -17.28 -11.67 12.77
CA VAL A 105 -18.40 -10.85 13.23
C VAL A 105 -19.21 -10.32 12.05
N ALA A 106 -20.52 -10.12 12.25
CA ALA A 106 -21.37 -9.51 11.24
C ALA A 106 -20.86 -8.10 10.89
N ASN A 107 -20.73 -7.83 9.60
CA ASN A 107 -20.19 -6.57 9.11
C ASN A 107 -20.85 -6.13 7.79
N GLU A 108 -20.80 -4.83 7.53
CA GLU A 108 -21.07 -4.23 6.23
C GLU A 108 -19.89 -3.34 5.82
N ILE A 109 -19.64 -3.22 4.51
CA ILE A 109 -18.49 -2.49 3.97
C ILE A 109 -18.98 -1.21 3.30
N ASP A 110 -18.28 -0.11 3.57
CA ASP A 110 -18.41 1.14 2.82
C ASP A 110 -17.03 1.80 2.68
N PHE A 111 -16.95 2.85 1.87
CA PHE A 111 -15.72 3.54 1.53
C PHE A 111 -15.92 5.04 1.62
N ILE A 112 -14.90 5.72 2.13
CA ILE A 112 -14.80 7.17 2.05
C ILE A 112 -13.58 7.55 1.21
N ARG A 113 -13.62 8.73 0.62
CA ARG A 113 -12.48 9.30 -0.09
C ARG A 113 -12.24 10.71 0.39
N VAL A 114 -11.00 11.01 0.73
CA VAL A 114 -10.56 12.36 1.08
C VAL A 114 -9.48 12.82 0.12
N SER A 115 -9.32 14.14 -0.01
CA SER A 115 -8.22 14.76 -0.74
C SER A 115 -7.48 15.70 0.20
N SER A 116 -6.15 15.54 0.32
CA SER A 116 -5.27 16.53 0.93
C SER A 116 -4.83 17.54 -0.13
N TYR A 117 -4.85 18.83 0.19
CA TYR A 117 -4.27 19.84 -0.70
C TYR A 117 -2.75 19.71 -0.73
N HIS A 118 -2.20 19.39 -1.91
CA HIS A 118 -0.77 19.21 -2.13
C HIS A 118 -0.12 20.55 -2.45
N GLY A 119 0.48 21.18 -1.44
CA GLY A 119 1.56 22.16 -1.56
C GLY A 119 2.78 21.64 -0.78
N THR A 120 3.94 22.27 -0.91
CA THR A 120 5.22 21.86 -0.29
C THR A 120 5.19 21.70 1.24
N ASN A 121 4.08 22.04 1.88
CA ASN A 121 3.68 21.59 3.20
C ASN A 121 2.20 21.19 3.11
N SER A 122 1.81 20.01 3.63
CA SER A 122 0.39 19.72 3.80
C SER A 122 -0.20 20.80 4.69
N THR A 123 -1.14 21.58 4.16
CA THR A 123 -1.72 22.72 4.90
C THR A 123 -2.72 22.27 5.98
N GLY A 124 -2.82 20.96 6.25
CA GLY A 124 -3.79 20.36 7.15
C GLY A 124 -5.23 20.36 6.59
N ASN A 125 -5.47 21.00 5.45
CA ASN A 125 -6.79 21.07 4.83
C ASN A 125 -7.10 19.77 4.07
N VAL A 126 -7.79 18.86 4.76
CA VAL A 126 -8.37 17.64 4.21
C VAL A 126 -9.82 17.92 3.81
N ARG A 127 -10.21 17.52 2.60
CA ARG A 127 -11.58 17.65 2.09
C ARG A 127 -12.19 16.28 1.83
N LEU A 128 -13.46 16.10 2.22
CA LEU A 128 -14.26 14.95 1.83
C LEU A 128 -14.60 15.00 0.34
N VAL A 129 -14.25 13.94 -0.39
CA VAL A 129 -14.55 13.75 -1.81
C VAL A 129 -15.72 12.78 -1.97
N LYS A 130 -15.72 11.68 -1.21
CA LYS A 130 -16.82 10.72 -1.09
C LYS A 130 -17.11 10.48 0.38
N ALA A 131 -18.37 10.69 0.78
CA ALA A 131 -18.87 10.35 2.11
C ALA A 131 -19.25 8.86 2.19
N ALA A 132 -19.40 8.36 3.42
CA ALA A 132 -20.06 7.08 3.65
C ALA A 132 -21.54 7.21 3.25
N GLU A 133 -22.06 6.17 2.61
CA GLU A 133 -23.45 6.02 2.22
C GLU A 133 -24.27 5.35 3.32
N VAL A 134 -23.64 4.45 4.10
CA VAL A 134 -24.27 3.83 5.27
C VAL A 134 -24.37 4.80 6.44
N THR A 135 -25.42 4.65 7.26
CA THR A 135 -25.54 5.42 8.51
C THR A 135 -24.50 4.96 9.53
N LEU A 136 -23.72 5.92 10.05
CA LEU A 136 -22.71 5.67 11.08
C LEU A 136 -23.23 5.91 12.50
N ARG A 137 -24.37 6.59 12.64
CA ARG A 137 -24.93 6.97 13.94
C ARG A 137 -25.20 5.73 14.80
N ASP A 138 -24.67 5.74 16.02
CA ASP A 138 -24.79 4.67 17.01
C ASP A 138 -24.21 3.32 16.54
N ARG A 139 -23.30 3.32 15.56
CA ARG A 139 -22.64 2.12 15.02
C ARG A 139 -21.18 2.03 15.44
N HIS A 140 -20.71 0.79 15.62
CA HIS A 140 -19.29 0.48 15.77
C HIS A 140 -18.61 0.54 14.40
N VAL A 141 -17.59 1.39 14.26
CA VAL A 141 -16.86 1.61 13.01
C VAL A 141 -15.44 1.07 13.12
N LEU A 142 -15.04 0.26 12.13
CA LEU A 142 -13.66 -0.14 11.90
C LEU A 142 -13.12 0.60 10.68
N LEU A 143 -12.24 1.57 10.90
CA LEU A 143 -11.59 2.34 9.84
C LEU A 143 -10.31 1.62 9.40
N LEU A 144 -10.17 1.37 8.10
CA LEU A 144 -9.04 0.67 7.49
C LEU A 144 -8.21 1.59 6.60
N GLU A 145 -6.89 1.58 6.85
CA GLU A 145 -5.87 2.29 6.07
C GLU A 145 -4.82 1.30 5.56
N ASP A 146 -4.28 1.50 4.35
CA ASP A 146 -3.13 0.70 3.88
C ASP A 146 -1.83 1.16 4.53
N LEU A 147 -1.56 2.46 4.58
CA LEU A 147 -0.33 3.01 5.13
C LEU A 147 -0.58 4.30 5.88
N ILE A 148 -0.13 4.36 7.14
CA ILE A 148 -0.13 5.58 7.92
C ILE A 148 1.28 6.16 7.99
N ASP A 149 1.43 7.38 7.49
CA ASP A 149 2.66 8.17 7.57
C ASP A 149 2.52 9.25 8.67
N THR A 150 2.30 10.53 8.31
CA THR A 150 2.19 11.63 9.29
C THR A 150 1.02 11.52 10.28
N GLY A 151 -0.06 10.84 9.90
CA GLY A 151 -1.30 10.72 10.70
C GLY A 151 -2.31 11.85 10.54
N THR A 152 -1.99 12.92 9.82
CA THR A 152 -2.88 14.10 9.71
C THR A 152 -4.21 13.78 9.02
N THR A 153 -4.17 13.06 7.90
CA THR A 153 -5.39 12.62 7.19
C THR A 153 -6.25 11.72 8.07
N LEU A 154 -5.63 10.74 8.73
CA LEU A 154 -6.31 9.79 9.59
C LEU A 154 -6.98 10.48 10.79
N GLN A 155 -6.32 11.46 11.41
CA GLN A 155 -6.92 12.26 12.48
C GLN A 155 -8.17 12.99 12.00
N TRP A 156 -8.10 13.62 10.82
CA TRP A 156 -9.25 14.31 10.25
C TRP A 156 -10.41 13.34 9.97
N VAL A 157 -10.11 12.18 9.38
CA VAL A 157 -11.12 11.15 9.10
C VAL A 157 -11.77 10.65 10.39
N ARG A 158 -10.97 10.32 11.41
CA ARG A 158 -11.47 9.87 12.71
C ARG A 158 -12.41 10.90 13.33
N SER A 159 -12.04 12.19 13.29
CA SER A 159 -12.91 13.27 13.76
C SER A 159 -14.21 13.35 12.95
N HIS A 160 -14.14 13.28 11.62
CA HIS A 160 -15.32 13.28 10.76
C HIS A 160 -16.29 12.12 11.05
N LEU A 161 -15.77 10.90 11.24
CA LEU A 161 -16.59 9.73 11.59
C LEU A 161 -17.25 9.89 12.97
N SER A 162 -16.57 10.55 13.92
CA SER A 162 -17.13 10.87 15.23
C SER A 162 -18.27 11.89 15.11
N ASP A 163 -18.11 12.91 14.28
CA ASP A 163 -19.15 13.93 14.02
C ASP A 163 -20.38 13.33 13.33
N CYS A 164 -20.20 12.26 12.54
CA CYS A 164 -21.29 11.47 11.97
C CYS A 164 -22.04 10.60 13.02
N GLY A 165 -21.59 10.57 14.27
CA GLY A 165 -22.25 9.90 15.39
C GLY A 165 -21.84 8.45 15.62
N ALA A 166 -20.67 8.02 15.16
CA ALA A 166 -20.17 6.67 15.43
C ALA A 166 -20.13 6.36 16.94
N LYS A 167 -20.67 5.20 17.34
CA LYS A 167 -20.67 4.70 18.73
C LYS A 167 -19.26 4.41 19.24
N SER A 168 -18.44 3.84 18.36
CA SER A 168 -17.00 3.68 18.58
C SER A 168 -16.27 3.70 17.25
N ILE A 169 -15.00 4.10 17.26
CA ILE A 169 -14.13 4.04 16.09
C ILE A 169 -12.85 3.32 16.52
N LYS A 170 -12.58 2.16 15.93
CA LYS A 170 -11.27 1.52 15.97
C LYS A 170 -10.59 1.66 14.61
N ILE A 171 -9.26 1.72 14.62
CA ILE A 171 -8.44 1.89 13.43
C ILE A 171 -7.54 0.68 13.26
N ALA A 172 -7.57 0.07 12.07
CA ALA A 172 -6.57 -0.88 11.65
C ALA A 172 -5.79 -0.33 10.46
N CYS A 173 -4.47 -0.47 10.49
CA CYS A 173 -3.64 -0.19 9.33
C CYS A 173 -2.77 -1.39 8.96
N LEU A 174 -2.51 -1.56 7.67
CA LEU A 174 -1.58 -2.58 7.23
C LEU A 174 -0.13 -2.19 7.57
N LEU A 175 0.25 -0.94 7.30
CA LEU A 175 1.61 -0.42 7.54
C LEU A 175 1.59 0.87 8.36
N ASP A 176 2.42 0.93 9.41
CA ASP A 176 2.61 2.12 10.24
C ASP A 176 4.06 2.65 10.16
N LYS A 177 4.25 3.85 9.60
CA LYS A 177 5.54 4.57 9.59
C LYS A 177 5.63 5.50 10.79
N THR A 178 5.84 4.91 11.96
CA THR A 178 6.00 5.61 13.26
C THR A 178 7.04 6.74 13.20
N VAL A 179 8.13 6.54 12.46
CA VAL A 179 9.24 7.49 12.29
C VAL A 179 8.86 8.84 11.69
N LYS A 180 7.73 8.92 10.96
CA LYS A 180 7.24 10.16 10.33
C LYS A 180 6.01 10.75 11.03
N ARG A 181 5.61 10.18 12.17
CA ARG A 181 4.42 10.58 12.93
C ARG A 181 4.50 12.06 13.33
N LYS A 182 3.51 12.86 12.91
CA LYS A 182 3.34 14.26 13.33
C LYS A 182 2.13 14.46 14.23
N THR A 183 1.14 13.60 14.09
CA THR A 183 -0.12 13.67 14.84
C THR A 183 -0.36 12.35 15.54
N HIS A 184 -0.56 12.38 16.86
CA HIS A 184 -0.90 11.19 17.62
C HIS A 184 -2.36 10.81 17.35
N VAL A 185 -2.55 9.65 16.72
CA VAL A 185 -3.86 9.01 16.53
C VAL A 185 -3.73 7.61 17.11
N PRO A 186 -4.65 7.18 17.99
CA PRO A 186 -4.64 5.81 18.47
C PRO A 186 -4.89 4.86 17.29
N ILE A 187 -4.00 3.89 17.12
CA ILE A 187 -4.13 2.82 16.13
C ILE A 187 -4.30 1.54 16.93
N ASP A 188 -5.45 0.87 16.73
CA ASP A 188 -5.82 -0.29 17.52
C ASP A 188 -5.17 -1.56 16.98
N TYR A 189 -5.02 -1.67 15.66
CA TYR A 189 -4.47 -2.86 15.00
C TYR A 189 -3.44 -2.47 13.93
N VAL A 190 -2.24 -3.02 14.02
CA VAL A 190 -1.14 -2.75 13.07
C VAL A 190 -0.69 -4.05 12.42
N GLY A 191 -0.69 -4.10 11.09
CA GLY A 191 -0.12 -5.21 10.33
C GLY A 191 1.38 -5.30 10.57
N TRP A 192 2.12 -4.27 10.16
CA TRP A 192 3.55 -4.13 10.45
C TRP A 192 3.95 -2.68 10.72
N GLU A 193 4.96 -2.52 11.56
CA GLU A 193 5.76 -1.31 11.54
C GLU A 193 6.56 -1.27 10.22
N CYS A 194 6.46 -0.15 9.51
CA CYS A 194 7.07 0.03 8.20
C CYS A 194 8.33 0.89 8.34
N PRO A 195 9.48 0.45 7.80
CA PRO A 195 10.68 1.26 7.75
C PRO A 195 10.46 2.52 6.90
N ASP A 196 11.37 3.51 7.00
CA ASP A 196 11.32 4.70 6.15
C ASP A 196 11.78 4.42 4.70
N GLU A 197 11.00 3.61 4.01
CA GLU A 197 11.23 3.16 2.64
C GLU A 197 10.06 3.59 1.74
N PHE A 198 10.32 3.87 0.46
CA PHE A 198 9.24 4.14 -0.49
C PHE A 198 8.59 2.82 -0.91
N VAL A 199 7.43 2.49 -0.34
CA VAL A 199 6.74 1.21 -0.58
C VAL A 199 5.61 1.34 -1.60
N VAL A 200 5.43 0.31 -2.42
CA VAL A 200 4.36 0.19 -3.42
C VAL A 200 3.81 -1.24 -3.44
N GLY A 201 2.63 -1.41 -4.04
CA GLY A 201 1.97 -2.70 -4.12
C GLY A 201 0.92 -2.90 -3.04
N TYR A 202 0.01 -3.84 -3.25
CA TYR A 202 -1.09 -4.16 -2.34
C TYR A 202 -1.85 -2.90 -1.85
N GLY A 203 -2.30 -2.07 -2.79
CA GLY A 203 -3.00 -0.81 -2.53
C GLY A 203 -2.12 0.43 -2.64
N MET A 204 -0.86 0.36 -2.21
CA MET A 204 0.08 1.48 -2.25
C MET A 204 0.58 1.77 -3.67
N ASP A 205 0.82 3.04 -3.97
CA ASP A 205 1.14 3.49 -5.32
C ASP A 205 2.35 4.40 -5.46
N PHE A 206 2.77 4.55 -6.71
CA PHE A 206 3.51 5.70 -7.20
C PHE A 206 2.85 6.16 -8.50
N ASN A 207 2.38 7.41 -8.54
CA ASN A 207 1.63 7.98 -9.67
C ASN A 207 0.45 7.10 -10.12
N GLU A 208 -0.35 6.60 -9.17
CA GLU A 208 -1.49 5.70 -9.38
C GLU A 208 -1.15 4.31 -9.97
N ALA A 209 0.14 3.99 -10.15
CA ALA A 209 0.60 2.67 -10.59
C ALA A 209 0.91 1.75 -9.40
N TYR A 210 1.20 0.47 -9.68
CA TYR A 210 1.65 -0.54 -8.71
C TYR A 210 0.63 -1.06 -7.69
N ARG A 211 -0.50 -0.38 -7.45
CA ARG A 211 -1.52 -0.80 -6.45
C ARG A 211 -1.91 -2.27 -6.51
N THR A 212 -1.96 -2.87 -7.70
CA THR A 212 -2.43 -4.25 -7.92
C THR A 212 -1.34 -5.32 -7.80
N LEU A 213 -0.11 -4.97 -7.42
CA LEU A 213 0.91 -5.97 -7.10
C LEU A 213 0.44 -6.79 -5.88
N LYS A 214 0.62 -8.11 -5.94
CA LYS A 214 0.24 -9.05 -4.87
C LYS A 214 1.20 -9.07 -3.68
N PHE A 215 2.22 -8.21 -3.72
CA PHE A 215 3.23 -8.09 -2.68
C PHE A 215 3.45 -6.61 -2.40
N ILE A 216 4.06 -6.32 -1.26
CA ILE A 216 4.53 -4.99 -0.92
C ILE A 216 6.04 -4.96 -1.11
N GLY A 217 6.52 -4.03 -1.93
CA GLY A 217 7.92 -3.90 -2.27
C GLY A 217 8.42 -2.45 -2.16
N VAL A 218 9.74 -2.29 -2.11
CA VAL A 218 10.39 -0.99 -2.14
C VAL A 218 10.63 -0.59 -3.59
N LEU A 219 10.21 0.62 -3.95
CA LEU A 219 10.46 1.22 -5.25
C LEU A 219 11.91 1.71 -5.31
N HIS A 220 12.58 1.42 -6.42
CA HIS A 220 13.94 1.88 -6.67
C HIS A 220 13.99 3.41 -6.82
N GLU A 221 14.99 4.04 -6.24
CA GLU A 221 15.16 5.50 -6.19
C GLU A 221 15.15 6.15 -7.59
N SER A 222 15.77 5.48 -8.56
CA SER A 222 15.79 5.94 -9.97
C SER A 222 14.41 6.07 -10.61
N ALA A 223 13.37 5.47 -10.04
CA ALA A 223 12.01 5.58 -10.55
C ALA A 223 11.32 6.90 -10.16
N TYR A 224 11.80 7.60 -9.12
CA TYR A 224 11.13 8.78 -8.56
C TYR A 224 12.04 9.98 -8.24
N LEU A 225 13.36 9.84 -8.35
CA LEU A 225 14.33 10.94 -8.18
C LEU A 225 14.83 11.52 -9.53
N MET A 226 14.00 11.49 -10.58
CA MET A 226 14.32 12.11 -11.87
C MET A 226 14.21 13.64 -11.84
#